data_AF-A0A959Q2N7-F1
#
_entry.id   AF-A0A959Q2N7-F1
#
_cell.length_a   1.000
_cell.length_b   1.000
_cell.length_c   1.000
_cell.angle_alpha   90.00
_cell.angle_beta   90.00
_cell.angle_gamma   90.00
#
_symmetry.space_group_name_H-M   'P 1'
#
loop_
_entity.id
_entity.type
_entity.pdbx_description
1 polymer ?
#
loop_
_entity_poly.entity_id
_entity_poly.type
_entity_poly.pdbx_seq_one_letter_code
_entity_poly.pdbx_strand_id
1 'polypeptide(L)'
;MNPKDKNDKTPLERCEEHLQLVAGQDDPEFESLVNQDPEVKFWYDQLPQIIKAVEKVSEDRIREEIRAAHDFWQTGAEDPDEAWEEDVMMAMDLTESDKIRSEIHQIKKSTEKKEPVIRSILYRRVMRVAAIVLMAIVGFWGYQRWNADQQFKNGLLTYDQFIRDDIEQLGLQGIGMENPILREQLSEVLKSFGNDPSRDLEQLNAMIDQGSDMDEAYFYKAIALARLKQYDEALSTLDKIKEESLGCKLPFYRALIHRMNGDKNALMALRNIPNQYPDCPLMEAINQLIQ
;
A
#
# COMPACT_ATOMS: atom_id res chain seq x y z
N MET A 1 -25.03 3.68 -2.49
CA MET A 1 -24.49 5.02 -2.20
C MET A 1 -24.81 5.94 -3.38
N ASN A 2 -25.27 7.17 -3.11
CA ASN A 2 -25.73 8.13 -4.12
C ASN A 2 -24.52 8.93 -4.68
N PRO A 3 -24.20 8.86 -5.98
CA PRO A 3 -23.02 9.51 -6.55
C PRO A 3 -23.37 10.95 -6.94
N LYS A 4 -23.49 11.84 -5.96
CA LYS A 4 -23.75 13.28 -6.23
C LYS A 4 -22.99 14.28 -5.35
N ASP A 5 -22.02 13.87 -4.53
CA ASP A 5 -21.07 14.84 -3.96
C ASP A 5 -19.93 15.10 -4.95
N LYS A 6 -20.15 16.05 -5.85
CA LYS A 6 -19.16 16.59 -6.81
C LYS A 6 -18.22 17.63 -6.19
N ASN A 7 -18.01 17.60 -4.88
CA ASN A 7 -17.27 18.63 -4.15
C ASN A 7 -16.13 18.09 -3.27
N ASP A 8 -15.64 16.88 -3.51
CA ASP A 8 -14.41 16.44 -2.86
C ASP A 8 -13.21 17.08 -3.56
N LYS A 9 -12.83 18.26 -3.05
CA LYS A 9 -11.54 18.87 -3.37
C LYS A 9 -10.43 17.88 -3.05
N THR A 10 -9.51 17.70 -3.99
CA THR A 10 -8.28 16.93 -3.76
C THR A 10 -7.51 17.52 -2.56
N PRO A 11 -6.69 16.72 -1.87
CA PRO A 11 -5.83 17.23 -0.80
C PRO A 11 -4.94 18.41 -1.22
N LEU A 12 -4.53 18.45 -2.49
CA LEU A 12 -3.77 19.55 -3.08
C LEU A 12 -4.61 20.84 -3.19
N GLU A 13 -5.83 20.76 -3.73
CA GLU A 13 -6.75 21.90 -3.84
C GLU A 13 -7.13 22.47 -2.45
N ARG A 14 -7.23 21.62 -1.42
CA ARG A 14 -7.43 22.07 -0.03
C ARG A 14 -6.19 22.78 0.53
N CYS A 15 -4.99 22.31 0.19
CA CYS A 15 -3.74 22.97 0.59
C CYS A 15 -3.57 24.32 -0.11
N GLU A 16 -3.87 24.41 -1.41
CA GLU A 16 -3.83 25.66 -2.17
C GLU A 16 -4.81 26.70 -1.63
N GLU A 17 -6.03 26.30 -1.28
CA GLU A 17 -7.03 27.17 -0.67
C GLU A 17 -6.58 27.67 0.72
N HIS A 18 -5.93 26.80 1.51
CA HIS A 18 -5.35 27.20 2.80
C HIS A 18 -4.14 28.12 2.65
N LEU A 19 -3.29 27.91 1.64
CA LEU A 19 -2.17 28.78 1.32
C LEU A 19 -2.66 30.15 0.81
N GLN A 20 -3.73 30.19 0.03
CA GLN A 20 -4.38 31.44 -0.39
C GLN A 20 -4.98 32.19 0.80
N LEU A 21 -5.63 31.50 1.74
CA LEU A 21 -6.12 32.08 3.00
C LEU A 21 -4.99 32.63 3.89
N VAL A 22 -3.81 32.00 3.87
CA VAL A 22 -2.63 32.42 4.65
C VAL A 22 -1.82 33.51 3.94
N ALA A 23 -1.83 33.53 2.60
CA ALA A 23 -1.14 34.51 1.76
C ALA A 23 -1.96 35.76 1.46
N GLY A 24 -3.30 35.68 1.57
CA GLY A 24 -4.22 36.76 1.22
C GLY A 24 -5.50 36.72 2.04
N GLN A 25 -5.53 37.48 3.12
CA GLN A 25 -6.62 38.44 3.26
C GLN A 25 -6.03 39.81 2.93
N ASP A 26 -6.78 40.60 2.16
CA ASP A 26 -6.54 42.01 1.87
C ASP A 26 -6.44 42.77 3.19
N ASP A 27 -5.28 42.70 3.84
CA ASP A 27 -4.95 43.46 5.02
C ASP A 27 -4.26 44.74 4.54
N PRO A 28 -4.99 45.86 4.43
CA PRO A 28 -4.42 47.12 3.98
C PRO A 28 -3.32 47.63 4.91
N GLU A 29 -3.26 47.19 6.18
CA GLU A 29 -2.12 47.49 7.05
C GLU A 29 -0.88 46.70 6.62
N PHE A 30 -1.04 45.44 6.19
CA PHE A 30 0.06 44.63 5.68
C PHE A 30 0.58 45.15 4.34
N GLU A 31 -0.30 45.50 3.39
CA GLU A 31 0.12 46.14 2.14
C GLU A 31 0.81 47.48 2.38
N SER A 32 0.32 48.27 3.34
CA SER A 32 0.95 49.52 3.75
C SER A 32 2.35 49.28 4.33
N LEU A 33 2.51 48.27 5.19
CA LEU A 33 3.82 47.85 5.76
C LEU A 33 4.79 47.36 4.69
N VAL A 34 4.34 46.52 3.75
CA VAL A 34 5.16 46.03 2.64
C VAL A 34 5.61 47.19 1.76
N ASN A 35 4.76 48.19 1.53
CA ASN A 35 5.09 49.33 0.68
C ASN A 35 5.94 50.42 1.35
N GLN A 36 5.92 50.52 2.68
CA GLN A 36 6.71 51.51 3.43
C GLN A 36 8.18 51.12 3.59
N ASP A 37 8.50 49.82 3.53
CA ASP A 37 9.86 49.32 3.64
C ASP A 37 10.32 48.71 2.30
N PRO A 38 11.24 49.38 1.56
CA PRO A 38 11.73 48.91 0.26
C PRO A 38 12.33 47.50 0.29
N GLU A 39 12.85 47.07 1.43
CA GLU A 39 13.47 45.77 1.58
C GLU A 39 12.44 44.67 1.85
N VAL A 40 11.38 44.97 2.62
CA VAL A 40 10.23 44.07 2.78
C VAL A 40 9.51 43.89 1.44
N LYS A 41 9.34 44.99 0.69
CA LYS A 41 8.81 44.96 -0.68
C LYS A 41 9.63 44.05 -1.58
N PHE A 42 10.96 44.20 -1.56
CA PHE A 42 11.86 43.35 -2.35
C PHE A 42 11.62 41.86 -2.08
N TRP A 43 11.58 41.42 -0.82
CA TRP A 43 11.36 40.01 -0.50
C TRP A 43 9.93 39.52 -0.81
N TYR A 44 8.93 40.38 -0.61
CA TYR A 44 7.55 40.09 -0.99
C TYR A 44 7.41 39.90 -2.51
N ASP A 45 8.09 40.72 -3.31
CA ASP A 45 8.12 40.61 -4.77
C ASP A 45 8.88 39.35 -5.23
N GLN A 46 9.83 38.83 -4.43
CA GLN A 46 10.52 37.57 -4.70
C GLN A 46 9.73 36.32 -4.28
N LEU A 47 8.70 36.44 -3.43
CA LEU A 47 7.99 35.30 -2.85
C LEU A 47 7.42 34.33 -3.91
N PRO A 48 6.79 34.79 -5.01
CA PRO A 48 6.31 33.89 -6.06
C PRO A 48 7.43 33.13 -6.78
N GLN A 49 8.62 33.73 -6.90
CA GLN A 49 9.79 33.08 -7.51
C GLN A 49 10.40 32.06 -6.55
N ILE A 50 10.42 32.36 -5.25
CA ILE A 50 10.84 31.44 -4.20
C ILE A 50 9.87 30.26 -4.11
N ILE A 51 8.56 30.50 -4.14
CA ILE A 51 7.53 29.45 -4.19
C ILE A 51 7.75 28.58 -5.43
N LYS A 52 7.88 29.17 -6.63
CA LYS A 52 8.19 28.41 -7.86
C LYS A 52 9.52 27.65 -7.78
N ALA A 53 10.53 28.20 -7.13
CA ALA A 53 11.81 27.54 -6.96
C ALA A 53 11.68 26.36 -5.98
N VAL A 54 10.92 26.51 -4.90
CA VAL A 54 10.61 25.44 -3.94
C VAL A 54 9.75 24.36 -4.59
N GLU A 55 8.73 24.74 -5.38
CA GLU A 55 7.91 23.82 -6.18
C GLU A 55 8.79 23.06 -7.17
N LYS A 56 9.64 23.75 -7.94
CA LYS A 56 10.55 23.12 -8.89
C LYS A 56 11.58 22.23 -8.21
N VAL A 57 12.16 22.66 -7.10
CA VAL A 57 13.09 21.83 -6.31
C VAL A 57 12.35 20.62 -5.75
N SER A 58 11.10 20.77 -5.28
CA SER A 58 10.29 19.65 -4.82
C SER A 58 9.93 18.72 -5.96
N GLU A 59 9.63 19.23 -7.16
CA GLU A 59 9.26 18.42 -8.32
C GLU A 59 10.47 17.68 -8.90
N ASP A 60 11.61 18.36 -9.08
CA ASP A 60 12.85 17.76 -9.54
C ASP A 60 13.36 16.72 -8.52
N ARG A 61 13.22 16.97 -7.21
CA ARG A 61 13.59 16.04 -6.14
C ARG A 61 12.63 14.86 -6.04
N ILE A 62 11.31 15.08 -6.13
CA ILE A 62 10.31 14.00 -6.21
C ILE A 62 10.59 13.14 -7.45
N ARG A 63 10.97 13.72 -8.59
CA ARG A 63 11.37 12.96 -9.78
C ARG A 63 12.67 12.19 -9.59
N GLU A 64 13.66 12.75 -8.89
CA GLU A 64 14.89 12.04 -8.55
C GLU A 64 14.63 10.88 -7.58
N GLU A 65 13.77 11.07 -6.58
CA GLU A 65 13.36 10.04 -5.62
C GLU A 65 12.53 8.94 -6.31
N ILE A 66 11.60 9.29 -7.19
CA ILE A 66 10.87 8.31 -8.02
C ILE A 66 11.83 7.52 -8.91
N ARG A 67 12.86 8.18 -9.47
CA ARG A 67 13.86 7.51 -10.32
C ARG A 67 14.80 6.63 -9.50
N ALA A 68 15.25 7.09 -8.34
CA ALA A 68 16.08 6.32 -7.41
C ALA A 68 15.33 5.11 -6.86
N ALA A 69 14.07 5.28 -6.45
CA ALA A 69 13.20 4.18 -6.06
C ALA A 69 13.02 3.19 -7.23
N HIS A 70 12.71 3.68 -8.43
CA HIS A 70 12.58 2.82 -9.62
C HIS A 70 13.87 2.02 -9.91
N ASP A 71 15.04 2.66 -9.86
CA ASP A 71 16.33 2.03 -10.14
C ASP A 71 16.75 1.06 -9.02
N PHE A 72 16.43 1.37 -7.76
CA PHE A 72 16.59 0.50 -6.59
C PHE A 72 15.70 -0.75 -6.70
N TRP A 73 14.44 -0.59 -7.10
CA TRP A 73 13.52 -1.69 -7.38
C TRP A 73 13.98 -2.57 -8.54
N GLN A 74 14.68 -2.03 -9.53
CA GLN A 74 15.28 -2.80 -10.62
C GLN A 74 16.57 -3.54 -10.21
N THR A 75 17.24 -3.10 -9.16
CA THR A 75 18.53 -3.67 -8.74
C THR A 75 18.42 -4.73 -7.63
N GLY A 76 17.22 -4.95 -7.08
CA GLY A 76 16.91 -6.13 -6.27
C GLY A 76 17.56 -6.10 -4.89
N ALA A 77 17.33 -5.04 -4.12
CA ALA A 77 17.74 -5.00 -2.71
C ALA A 77 16.95 -5.99 -1.85
N GLU A 78 17.65 -6.64 -0.92
CA GLU A 78 17.14 -7.79 -0.13
C GLU A 78 16.24 -7.41 1.05
N ASP A 79 16.12 -6.12 1.44
CA ASP A 79 15.17 -5.71 2.48
C ASP A 79 14.63 -4.27 2.32
N PRO A 80 13.35 -4.11 1.91
CA PRO A 80 12.70 -2.81 1.78
C PRO A 80 12.33 -2.11 3.10
N ASP A 81 12.28 -2.82 4.23
CA ASP A 81 11.85 -2.21 5.51
C ASP A 81 13.01 -1.54 6.26
N GLU A 82 14.23 -2.10 6.19
CA GLU A 82 15.45 -1.38 6.60
C GLU A 82 15.70 -0.18 5.69
N ALA A 83 15.45 -0.31 4.38
CA ALA A 83 15.55 0.80 3.45
C ALA A 83 14.50 1.89 3.71
N TRP A 84 13.29 1.57 4.19
CA TRP A 84 12.28 2.58 4.52
C TRP A 84 12.54 3.26 5.88
N GLU A 85 13.04 2.55 6.89
CA GLU A 85 13.52 3.19 8.11
C GLU A 85 14.75 4.04 7.83
N GLU A 86 15.68 3.58 6.99
CA GLU A 86 16.78 4.41 6.46
C GLU A 86 16.27 5.56 5.61
N ASP A 87 15.27 5.42 4.75
CA ASP A 87 14.74 6.51 3.90
C ASP A 87 13.90 7.50 4.69
N VAL A 88 13.21 7.08 5.75
CA VAL A 88 12.50 7.98 6.68
C VAL A 88 13.49 8.67 7.61
N MET A 89 14.51 7.95 8.12
CA MET A 89 15.59 8.54 8.90
C MET A 89 16.48 9.42 8.05
N MET A 90 16.70 9.10 6.77
CA MET A 90 17.43 9.88 5.78
C MET A 90 16.57 11.02 5.29
N ALA A 91 15.25 10.89 5.11
CA ALA A 91 14.35 12.01 4.86
C ALA A 91 14.28 12.96 6.06
N MET A 92 14.36 12.44 7.29
CA MET A 92 14.48 13.22 8.53
C MET A 92 15.87 13.86 8.69
N ASP A 93 16.96 13.16 8.38
CA ASP A 93 18.32 13.72 8.28
C ASP A 93 18.47 14.67 7.07
N LEU A 94 17.66 14.52 6.03
CA LEU A 94 17.56 15.40 4.86
C LEU A 94 16.54 16.53 5.07
N THR A 95 15.77 16.55 6.16
CA THR A 95 15.28 17.82 6.70
C THR A 95 16.43 18.67 7.27
N GLU A 96 17.62 18.06 7.45
CA GLU A 96 18.91 18.75 7.50
C GLU A 96 19.61 18.90 6.14
N SER A 97 18.89 18.77 5.01
CA SER A 97 19.44 18.96 3.65
C SER A 97 20.36 20.18 3.64
N ASP A 98 21.65 19.97 3.38
CA ASP A 98 22.67 21.02 3.38
C ASP A 98 22.27 22.22 2.52
N LYS A 99 21.40 22.02 1.53
CA LYS A 99 20.81 23.10 0.74
C LYS A 99 19.79 23.92 1.54
N ILE A 100 18.82 23.29 2.20
CA ILE A 100 17.87 23.96 3.10
C ILE A 100 18.61 24.56 4.30
N ARG A 101 19.58 23.84 4.87
CA ARG A 101 20.50 24.36 5.91
C ARG A 101 21.28 25.56 5.40
N SER A 102 21.83 25.52 4.19
CA SER A 102 22.59 26.64 3.62
C SER A 102 21.68 27.84 3.31
N GLU A 103 20.45 27.62 2.86
CA GLU A 103 19.48 28.68 2.60
C GLU A 103 18.96 29.28 3.92
N ILE A 104 18.62 28.45 4.92
CA ILE A 104 18.30 28.89 6.29
C ILE A 104 19.50 29.62 6.90
N HIS A 105 20.73 29.16 6.67
CA HIS A 105 21.95 29.78 7.16
C HIS A 105 22.24 31.10 6.44
N GLN A 106 22.01 31.20 5.13
CA GLN A 106 22.09 32.44 4.36
C GLN A 106 21.03 33.45 4.81
N ILE A 107 19.78 33.01 5.04
CA ILE A 107 18.70 33.82 5.62
C ILE A 107 19.06 34.26 7.03
N LYS A 108 19.64 33.38 7.86
CA LYS A 108 20.07 33.68 9.22
C LYS A 108 21.20 34.72 9.23
N LYS A 109 22.14 34.62 8.29
CA LYS A 109 23.28 35.54 8.12
C LYS A 109 22.86 36.89 7.53
N SER A 110 21.90 36.92 6.60
CA SER A 110 21.34 38.16 6.02
C SER A 110 20.41 38.90 6.99
N THR A 111 19.82 38.18 7.97
CA THR A 111 18.96 38.76 9.02
C THR A 111 19.72 39.11 10.31
N GLU A 112 21.00 38.79 10.43
CA GLU A 112 21.80 38.94 11.65
C GLU A 112 22.07 40.41 12.04
N LYS A 113 21.91 41.34 11.10
CA LYS A 113 22.01 42.79 11.31
C LYS A 113 20.65 43.49 11.49
N LYS A 114 19.54 42.76 11.43
CA LYS A 114 18.18 43.34 11.43
C LYS A 114 17.54 43.27 12.82
N GLU A 115 16.59 44.17 13.07
CA GLU A 115 15.86 44.20 14.33
C GLU A 115 15.24 42.83 14.67
N PRO A 116 15.31 42.40 15.95
CA PRO A 116 14.88 41.07 16.39
C PRO A 116 13.42 40.73 16.04
N VAL A 117 12.58 41.75 15.83
CA VAL A 117 11.17 41.61 15.44
C VAL A 117 11.04 40.96 14.05
N ILE A 118 11.79 41.43 13.05
CA ILE A 118 11.73 40.93 11.66
C ILE A 118 12.20 39.47 11.60
N ARG A 119 13.22 39.12 12.37
CA ARG A 119 13.76 37.74 12.47
C ARG A 119 12.71 36.77 12.99
N SER A 120 11.92 37.19 13.99
CA SER A 120 10.85 36.37 14.56
C SER A 120 9.69 36.12 13.59
N ILE A 121 9.37 37.11 12.73
CA ILE A 121 8.28 37.02 11.76
C ILE A 121 8.66 36.07 10.61
N LEU A 122 9.86 36.23 10.04
CA LEU A 122 10.36 35.36 8.98
C LEU A 122 10.48 33.91 9.45
N TYR A 123 11.03 33.68 10.64
CA TYR A 123 11.16 32.33 11.20
C TYR A 123 9.80 31.66 11.40
N ARG A 124 8.79 32.38 11.91
CA ARG A 124 7.42 31.84 12.04
C ARG A 124 6.80 31.48 10.69
N ARG A 125 7.03 32.27 9.64
CA ARG A 125 6.49 31.98 8.30
C ARG A 125 7.17 30.76 7.67
N VAL A 126 8.50 30.65 7.75
CA VAL A 126 9.24 29.48 7.24
C VAL A 126 8.83 28.21 7.98
N MET A 127 8.73 28.25 9.31
CA MET A 127 8.31 27.09 10.10
C MET A 127 6.87 26.66 9.81
N ARG A 128 5.96 27.61 9.53
CA ARG A 128 4.58 27.29 9.09
C ARG A 128 4.55 26.57 7.75
N VAL A 129 5.32 27.05 6.77
CA VAL A 129 5.40 26.39 5.45
C VAL A 129 6.01 25.00 5.58
N ALA A 130 7.10 24.85 6.33
CA ALA A 130 7.72 23.55 6.58
C ALA A 130 6.75 22.57 7.25
N ALA A 131 5.99 23.01 8.26
CA ALA A 131 4.99 22.20 8.93
C ALA A 131 3.84 21.78 8.00
N ILE A 132 3.39 22.67 7.10
CA ILE A 132 2.34 22.35 6.11
C ILE A 132 2.86 21.29 5.12
N VAL A 133 4.09 21.43 4.62
CA VAL A 133 4.71 20.45 3.72
C VAL A 133 4.87 19.09 4.40
N LEU A 134 5.34 19.06 5.65
CA LEU A 134 5.45 17.83 6.45
C LEU A 134 4.09 17.16 6.66
N MET A 135 3.05 17.93 7.01
CA MET A 135 1.69 17.39 7.15
C MET A 135 1.13 16.86 5.84
N ALA A 136 1.41 17.51 4.71
CA ALA A 136 1.00 17.04 3.38
C ALA A 136 1.69 15.72 3.00
N ILE A 137 3.00 15.59 3.29
CA ILE A 137 3.76 14.36 3.05
C ILE A 137 3.21 13.22 3.93
N VAL A 138 3.07 13.43 5.23
CA VAL A 138 2.54 12.41 6.16
C VAL A 138 1.10 12.03 5.78
N GLY A 139 0.27 13.00 5.41
CA GLY A 139 -1.09 12.77 4.92
C GLY A 139 -1.13 11.96 3.62
N PHE A 140 -0.23 12.25 2.68
CA PHE A 140 -0.13 11.53 1.41
C PHE A 140 0.30 10.06 1.63
N TRP A 141 1.34 9.81 2.41
CA TRP A 141 1.78 8.44 2.72
C TRP A 141 0.75 7.65 3.52
N GLY A 142 0.10 8.29 4.51
CA GLY A 142 -1.01 7.68 5.25
C GLY A 142 -2.18 7.30 4.33
N TYR A 143 -2.51 8.17 3.37
CA TYR A 143 -3.55 7.90 2.37
C TYR A 143 -3.17 6.75 1.43
N GLN A 144 -1.94 6.71 0.91
CA GLN A 144 -1.48 5.61 0.05
C GLN A 144 -1.54 4.26 0.78
N ARG A 145 -1.08 4.20 2.04
CA ARG A 145 -1.16 2.99 2.86
C ARG A 145 -2.60 2.56 3.11
N TRP A 146 -3.49 3.49 3.43
CA TRP A 146 -4.91 3.19 3.60
C TRP A 146 -5.54 2.66 2.31
N ASN A 147 -5.23 3.27 1.16
CA ASN A 147 -5.74 2.83 -0.13
C ASN A 147 -5.24 1.42 -0.50
N ALA A 148 -3.96 1.12 -0.24
CA ALA A 148 -3.41 -0.23 -0.43
C ALA A 148 -4.09 -1.28 0.47
N ASP A 149 -4.38 -0.95 1.73
CA ASP A 149 -5.11 -1.83 2.66
C ASP A 149 -6.57 -2.04 2.21
N GLN A 150 -7.23 -1.01 1.68
CA GLN A 150 -8.58 -1.14 1.11
C GLN A 150 -8.59 -1.98 -0.17
N GLN A 151 -7.62 -1.79 -1.07
CA GLN A 151 -7.47 -2.63 -2.26
C GLN A 151 -7.20 -4.09 -1.86
N PHE A 152 -6.39 -4.33 -0.84
CA PHE A 152 -6.16 -5.67 -0.30
C PHE A 152 -7.43 -6.31 0.28
N LYS A 153 -8.21 -5.56 1.08
CA LYS A 153 -9.50 -6.04 1.62
C LYS A 153 -10.52 -6.33 0.53
N ASN A 154 -10.59 -5.47 -0.49
CA ASN A 154 -11.44 -5.70 -1.66
C ASN A 154 -10.95 -6.92 -2.46
N GLY A 155 -9.62 -7.11 -2.58
CA GLY A 155 -8.99 -8.29 -3.15
C GLY A 155 -9.32 -9.58 -2.39
N LEU A 156 -9.34 -9.52 -1.05
CA LEU A 156 -9.78 -10.63 -0.20
C LEU A 156 -11.28 -10.93 -0.37
N LEU A 157 -12.11 -9.91 -0.57
CA LEU A 157 -13.53 -10.09 -0.86
C LEU A 157 -13.74 -10.80 -2.21
N THR A 158 -12.98 -10.39 -3.23
CA THR A 158 -12.96 -11.08 -4.53
C THR A 158 -12.37 -12.48 -4.42
N TYR A 159 -11.46 -12.72 -3.47
CA TYR A 159 -10.89 -14.04 -3.21
C TYR A 159 -11.91 -15.00 -2.58
N ASP A 160 -12.63 -14.57 -1.54
CA ASP A 160 -13.71 -15.38 -0.94
C ASP A 160 -14.81 -15.70 -1.97
N GLN A 161 -15.04 -14.80 -2.93
CA GLN A 161 -15.96 -15.03 -4.04
C GLN A 161 -15.37 -16.00 -5.07
N PHE A 162 -14.10 -15.82 -5.43
CA PHE A 162 -13.37 -16.72 -6.32
C PHE A 162 -13.30 -18.16 -5.77
N ILE A 163 -13.02 -18.34 -4.47
CA ILE A 163 -13.05 -19.67 -3.84
C ILE A 163 -14.45 -20.27 -3.98
N ARG A 164 -15.52 -19.50 -3.71
CA ARG A 164 -16.89 -20.00 -3.87
C ARG A 164 -17.19 -20.41 -5.31
N ASP A 165 -16.80 -19.58 -6.28
CA ASP A 165 -17.02 -19.86 -7.69
C ASP A 165 -16.23 -21.10 -8.14
N ASP A 166 -14.98 -21.27 -7.69
CA ASP A 166 -14.16 -22.44 -7.98
C ASP A 166 -14.72 -23.71 -7.31
N ILE A 167 -15.20 -23.59 -6.06
CA ILE A 167 -15.90 -24.67 -5.34
C ILE A 167 -17.16 -25.10 -6.10
N GLU A 168 -17.96 -24.13 -6.56
CA GLU A 168 -19.20 -24.41 -7.29
C GLU A 168 -18.91 -25.10 -8.63
N GLN A 169 -17.90 -24.63 -9.36
CA GLN A 169 -17.46 -25.26 -10.60
C GLN A 169 -16.92 -26.69 -10.40
N LEU A 170 -16.12 -26.91 -9.35
CA LEU A 170 -15.62 -28.25 -9.01
C LEU A 170 -16.74 -29.20 -8.57
N GLY A 171 -17.76 -28.69 -7.88
CA GLY A 171 -18.95 -29.46 -7.52
C GLY A 171 -19.72 -29.97 -8.75
N LEU A 172 -19.71 -29.21 -9.84
CA LEU A 172 -20.37 -29.55 -11.11
C LEU A 172 -19.51 -30.47 -11.99
N GLN A 173 -18.20 -30.26 -12.02
CA GLN A 173 -17.27 -31.10 -12.76
C GLN A 173 -16.80 -32.27 -11.90
N GLY A 174 -17.69 -33.25 -11.72
CA GLY A 174 -17.28 -34.66 -11.66
C GLY A 174 -15.99 -34.97 -10.89
N ILE A 175 -15.86 -34.60 -9.62
CA ILE A 175 -14.67 -34.92 -8.83
C ILE A 175 -14.40 -36.42 -8.97
N GLY A 176 -13.20 -36.79 -9.38
CA GLY A 176 -12.75 -38.16 -9.65
C GLY A 176 -12.66 -39.03 -8.39
N MET A 177 -13.57 -38.84 -7.43
CA MET A 177 -13.63 -39.59 -6.19
C MET A 177 -14.15 -40.99 -6.47
N GLU A 178 -13.31 -41.98 -6.15
CA GLU A 178 -13.70 -43.38 -6.14
C GLU A 178 -14.70 -43.69 -5.01
N ASN A 179 -14.73 -42.86 -3.95
CA ASN A 179 -15.66 -43.01 -2.82
C ASN A 179 -16.84 -42.00 -2.91
N PRO A 180 -18.06 -42.46 -3.25
CA PRO A 180 -19.23 -41.58 -3.40
C PRO A 180 -19.73 -40.99 -2.08
N ILE A 181 -19.48 -41.64 -0.93
CA ILE A 181 -19.92 -41.16 0.38
C ILE A 181 -19.08 -39.94 0.79
N LEU A 182 -17.76 -40.08 0.69
CA LEU A 182 -16.84 -38.96 0.95
C LEU A 182 -17.09 -37.81 -0.03
N ARG A 183 -17.52 -38.12 -1.26
CA ARG A 183 -17.90 -37.10 -2.23
C ARG A 183 -19.13 -36.29 -1.82
N GLU A 184 -20.15 -36.97 -1.33
CA GLU A 184 -21.35 -36.31 -0.84
C GLU A 184 -21.03 -35.46 0.39
N GLN A 185 -20.27 -36.00 1.35
CA GLN A 185 -19.82 -35.25 2.53
C GLN A 185 -19.00 -34.02 2.16
N LEU A 186 -18.04 -34.14 1.23
CA LEU A 186 -17.26 -32.99 0.79
C LEU A 186 -18.17 -31.95 0.13
N SER A 187 -19.13 -32.38 -0.71
CA SER A 187 -20.09 -31.45 -1.32
C SER A 187 -20.93 -30.70 -0.29
N GLU A 188 -21.34 -31.35 0.81
CA GLU A 188 -22.06 -30.68 1.90
C GLU A 188 -21.18 -29.65 2.61
N VAL A 189 -19.95 -30.03 2.96
CA VAL A 189 -18.96 -29.11 3.55
C VAL A 189 -18.80 -27.89 2.64
N LEU A 190 -18.61 -28.13 1.35
CA LEU A 190 -18.39 -27.09 0.33
C LEU A 190 -19.57 -26.14 0.15
N LYS A 191 -20.81 -26.60 0.32
CA LYS A 191 -22.00 -25.73 0.30
C LYS A 191 -22.06 -24.78 1.49
N SER A 192 -21.57 -25.20 2.67
CA SER A 192 -21.48 -24.34 3.85
C SER A 192 -20.15 -23.60 3.98
N PHE A 193 -19.14 -24.00 3.20
CA PHE A 193 -17.78 -23.51 3.27
C PHE A 193 -17.75 -22.01 3.06
N GLY A 194 -17.05 -21.31 3.93
CA GLY A 194 -17.12 -19.83 3.91
C GLY A 194 -17.71 -19.25 5.18
N ASN A 195 -18.77 -19.86 5.71
CA ASN A 195 -19.59 -19.23 6.74
C ASN A 195 -18.98 -19.37 8.14
N ASP A 196 -18.36 -20.51 8.44
CA ASP A 196 -17.71 -20.78 9.72
C ASP A 196 -16.45 -21.64 9.49
N PRO A 197 -15.27 -21.01 9.34
CA PRO A 197 -14.03 -21.73 9.07
C PRO A 197 -13.67 -22.78 10.15
N SER A 198 -14.12 -22.60 11.39
CA SER A 198 -13.84 -23.55 12.49
C SER A 198 -14.64 -24.82 12.30
N ARG A 199 -15.91 -24.69 11.94
CA ARG A 199 -16.79 -25.82 11.61
C ARG A 199 -16.32 -26.53 10.34
N ASP A 200 -15.94 -25.78 9.32
CA ASP A 200 -15.39 -26.32 8.07
C ASP A 200 -14.16 -27.20 8.38
N LEU A 201 -13.26 -26.71 9.24
CA LEU A 201 -12.07 -27.43 9.66
C LEU A 201 -12.37 -28.73 10.45
N GLU A 202 -13.34 -28.71 11.38
CA GLU A 202 -13.76 -29.91 12.11
C GLU A 202 -14.28 -31.00 11.17
N GLN A 203 -15.13 -30.63 10.21
CA GLN A 203 -15.70 -31.58 9.26
C GLN A 203 -14.63 -32.16 8.34
N LEU A 204 -13.70 -31.34 7.83
CA LEU A 204 -12.60 -31.79 7.00
C LEU A 204 -11.63 -32.70 7.75
N ASN A 205 -11.33 -32.42 9.03
CA ASN A 205 -10.53 -33.32 9.85
C ASN A 205 -11.22 -34.68 10.02
N ALA A 206 -12.53 -34.70 10.29
CA ALA A 206 -13.28 -35.95 10.43
C ALA A 206 -13.28 -36.79 9.13
N MET A 207 -13.28 -36.14 7.95
CA MET A 207 -13.15 -36.83 6.66
C MET A 207 -11.75 -37.42 6.46
N ILE A 208 -10.71 -36.65 6.77
CA ILE A 208 -9.31 -37.09 6.69
C ILE A 208 -9.07 -38.28 7.63
N ASP A 209 -9.58 -38.22 8.86
CA ASP A 209 -9.45 -39.28 9.87
C ASP A 209 -10.16 -40.58 9.46
N GLN A 210 -11.20 -40.50 8.62
CA GLN A 210 -11.86 -41.67 8.02
C GLN A 210 -11.03 -42.30 6.89
N GLY A 211 -9.82 -41.81 6.64
CA GLY A 211 -8.90 -42.33 5.63
C GLY A 211 -9.16 -41.76 4.24
N SER A 212 -9.70 -40.54 4.15
CA SER A 212 -9.74 -39.83 2.87
C SER A 212 -8.30 -39.44 2.49
N ASP A 213 -7.63 -40.25 1.68
CA ASP A 213 -6.36 -39.90 1.04
C ASP A 213 -6.62 -38.94 -0.14
N MET A 214 -7.35 -37.87 0.15
CA MET A 214 -7.90 -36.93 -0.81
C MET A 214 -7.11 -35.63 -0.74
N ASP A 215 -6.33 -35.38 -1.77
CA ASP A 215 -5.63 -34.11 -1.97
C ASP A 215 -6.61 -32.92 -1.85
N GLU A 216 -7.85 -33.07 -2.32
CA GLU A 216 -8.89 -32.05 -2.18
C GLU A 216 -9.30 -31.79 -0.73
N ALA A 217 -9.38 -32.82 0.12
CA ALA A 217 -9.73 -32.63 1.54
C ALA A 217 -8.61 -31.87 2.26
N TYR A 218 -7.34 -32.20 1.99
CA TYR A 218 -6.19 -31.45 2.48
C TYR A 218 -6.18 -30.02 1.93
N PHE A 219 -6.53 -29.82 0.67
CA PHE A 219 -6.60 -28.51 0.04
C PHE A 219 -7.62 -27.60 0.73
N TYR A 220 -8.85 -28.06 0.91
CA TYR A 220 -9.88 -27.29 1.60
C TYR A 220 -9.55 -27.09 3.07
N LYS A 221 -8.88 -28.06 3.73
CA LYS A 221 -8.38 -27.89 5.09
C LYS A 221 -7.37 -26.75 5.17
N ALA A 222 -6.44 -26.67 4.23
CA ALA A 222 -5.48 -25.58 4.18
C ALA A 222 -6.16 -24.22 4.00
N ILE A 223 -7.19 -24.13 3.15
CA ILE A 223 -7.96 -22.88 2.99
C ILE A 223 -8.68 -22.51 4.30
N ALA A 224 -9.31 -23.46 4.99
CA ALA A 224 -9.98 -23.22 6.27
C ALA A 224 -8.98 -22.71 7.33
N LEU A 225 -7.81 -23.37 7.45
CA LEU A 225 -6.72 -22.96 8.33
C LEU A 225 -6.21 -21.55 8.01
N ALA A 226 -6.03 -21.23 6.72
CA ALA A 226 -5.59 -19.90 6.30
C ALA A 226 -6.61 -18.81 6.69
N ARG A 227 -7.92 -19.09 6.57
CA ARG A 227 -9.00 -18.17 7.00
C ARG A 227 -9.03 -17.99 8.52
N LEU A 228 -8.59 -19.00 9.28
CA LEU A 228 -8.35 -18.92 10.73
C LEU A 228 -6.99 -18.28 11.09
N LYS A 229 -6.23 -17.81 10.09
CA LYS A 229 -4.88 -17.23 10.24
C LYS A 229 -3.84 -18.21 10.81
N GLN A 230 -4.07 -19.51 10.68
CA GLN A 230 -3.13 -20.57 11.05
C GLN A 230 -2.24 -20.92 9.85
N TYR A 231 -1.45 -19.95 9.39
CA TYR A 231 -0.77 -20.03 8.09
C TYR A 231 0.28 -21.15 8.01
N ASP A 232 1.04 -21.38 9.08
CA ASP A 232 2.06 -22.44 9.11
C ASP A 232 1.44 -23.83 8.97
N GLU A 233 0.32 -24.07 9.67
CA GLU A 233 -0.42 -25.33 9.57
C GLU A 233 -1.08 -25.46 8.19
N ALA A 234 -1.57 -24.36 7.62
CA ALA A 234 -2.14 -24.36 6.27
C ALA A 234 -1.09 -24.75 5.22
N LEU A 235 0.11 -24.17 5.27
CA LEU A 235 1.22 -24.51 4.37
C LEU A 235 1.66 -25.97 4.57
N SER A 236 1.85 -26.41 5.82
CA SER A 236 2.17 -27.80 6.12
C SER A 236 1.10 -28.78 5.63
N THR A 237 -0.17 -28.35 5.60
CA THR A 237 -1.27 -29.13 5.03
C THR A 237 -1.18 -29.21 3.50
N LEU A 238 -0.82 -28.11 2.82
CA LEU A 238 -0.57 -28.11 1.37
C LEU A 238 0.67 -28.92 0.96
N ASP A 239 1.63 -29.14 1.86
CA ASP A 239 2.80 -29.99 1.61
C ASP A 239 2.49 -31.48 1.57
N LYS A 240 1.30 -31.87 2.05
CA LYS A 240 0.82 -33.25 1.94
C LYS A 240 0.22 -33.56 0.57
N ILE A 241 -0.06 -32.53 -0.23
CA ILE A 241 -0.74 -32.66 -1.52
C ILE A 241 0.29 -32.85 -2.63
N LYS A 242 0.04 -33.80 -3.51
CA LYS A 242 0.87 -34.01 -4.70
C LYS A 242 0.62 -32.92 -5.73
N GLU A 243 1.69 -32.36 -6.31
CA GLU A 243 1.59 -31.30 -7.33
C GLU A 243 0.78 -31.73 -8.55
N GLU A 244 0.83 -33.00 -8.95
CA GLU A 244 0.09 -33.49 -10.13
C GLU A 244 -1.44 -33.47 -9.93
N SER A 245 -1.89 -33.49 -8.67
CA SER A 245 -3.31 -33.57 -8.32
C SER A 245 -4.04 -32.24 -8.55
N LEU A 246 -3.39 -31.13 -8.16
CA LEU A 246 -3.97 -29.79 -8.19
C LEU A 246 -3.37 -28.88 -9.28
N GLY A 247 -2.30 -29.32 -9.94
CA GLY A 247 -1.63 -28.56 -11.00
C GLY A 247 -1.27 -27.15 -10.55
N CYS A 248 -1.67 -26.13 -11.31
CA CYS A 248 -1.35 -24.73 -10.97
C CYS A 248 -2.10 -24.18 -9.75
N LYS A 249 -3.14 -24.87 -9.25
CA LYS A 249 -3.87 -24.42 -8.05
C LYS A 249 -2.97 -24.50 -6.81
N LEU A 250 -2.20 -25.57 -6.64
CA LEU A 250 -1.34 -25.74 -5.47
C LEU A 250 -0.31 -24.60 -5.28
N PRO A 251 0.54 -24.27 -6.26
CA PRO A 251 1.49 -23.17 -6.13
C PRO A 251 0.79 -21.80 -6.00
N PHE A 252 -0.37 -21.61 -6.64
CA PHE A 252 -1.17 -20.40 -6.48
C PHE A 252 -1.63 -20.19 -5.04
N TYR A 253 -2.27 -21.19 -4.44
CA TYR A 253 -2.77 -21.09 -3.07
C TYR A 253 -1.63 -21.05 -2.03
N ARG A 254 -0.51 -21.75 -2.26
CA ARG A 254 0.70 -21.59 -1.43
C ARG A 254 1.16 -20.14 -1.42
N ALA A 255 1.38 -19.56 -2.61
CA ALA A 255 1.85 -18.18 -2.73
C ALA A 255 0.85 -17.20 -2.09
N LEU A 256 -0.45 -17.45 -2.20
CA LEU A 256 -1.45 -16.63 -1.53
C LEU A 256 -1.37 -16.74 0.00
N ILE A 257 -1.21 -17.93 0.56
CA ILE A 257 -1.06 -18.12 2.01
C ILE A 257 0.21 -17.45 2.52
N HIS A 258 1.32 -17.58 1.80
CA HIS A 258 2.55 -16.83 2.09
C HIS A 258 2.28 -15.32 2.12
N ARG A 259 1.56 -14.78 1.13
CA ARG A 259 1.19 -13.35 1.11
C ARG A 259 0.33 -12.97 2.32
N MET A 260 -0.65 -13.78 2.70
CA MET A 260 -1.49 -13.53 3.88
C MET A 260 -0.69 -13.60 5.20
N ASN A 261 0.39 -14.39 5.23
CA ASN A 261 1.35 -14.44 6.33
C ASN A 261 2.35 -13.27 6.32
N GLY A 262 2.27 -12.35 5.35
CA GLY A 262 3.20 -11.22 5.21
C GLY A 262 4.55 -11.60 4.60
N ASP A 263 4.68 -12.79 4.01
CA ASP A 263 5.89 -13.20 3.32
C ASP A 263 6.05 -12.45 1.99
N LYS A 264 7.13 -11.67 1.89
CA LYS A 264 7.44 -10.83 0.73
C LYS A 264 7.77 -11.66 -0.52
N ASN A 265 8.26 -12.89 -0.35
CA ASN A 265 8.62 -13.77 -1.46
C ASN A 265 7.39 -14.38 -2.17
N ALA A 266 6.20 -14.23 -1.59
CA ALA A 266 4.94 -14.66 -2.19
C ALA A 266 4.71 -14.10 -3.59
N LEU A 267 5.08 -12.83 -3.83
CA LEU A 267 4.93 -12.20 -5.14
C LEU A 267 5.85 -12.83 -6.20
N MET A 268 7.07 -13.22 -5.81
CA MET A 268 7.98 -13.93 -6.71
C MET A 268 7.43 -15.30 -7.08
N ALA A 269 6.86 -16.02 -6.10
CA ALA A 269 6.19 -17.30 -6.35
C ALA A 269 5.01 -17.13 -7.34
N LEU A 270 4.15 -16.13 -7.15
CA LEU A 270 3.04 -15.83 -8.07
C LEU A 270 3.53 -15.52 -9.50
N ARG A 271 4.60 -14.73 -9.64
CA ARG A 271 5.18 -14.37 -10.95
C ARG A 271 5.77 -15.56 -11.70
N ASN A 272 6.15 -16.64 -11.01
CA ASN A 272 6.70 -17.83 -11.62
C ASN A 272 5.63 -18.81 -12.13
N ILE A 273 4.40 -18.73 -11.63
CA ILE A 273 3.31 -19.65 -12.02
C ILE A 273 3.02 -19.61 -13.54
N PRO A 274 2.94 -18.45 -14.22
CA PRO A 274 2.71 -18.41 -15.67
C PRO A 274 3.75 -19.16 -16.50
N ASN A 275 5.00 -19.17 -16.03
CA ASN A 275 6.11 -19.84 -16.72
C ASN A 275 6.05 -21.36 -16.54
N GLN A 276 5.59 -21.82 -15.37
CA GLN A 276 5.46 -23.23 -15.04
C GLN A 276 4.14 -23.84 -15.58
N TYR A 277 3.07 -23.04 -15.62
CA TYR A 277 1.72 -23.44 -15.99
C TYR A 277 1.09 -22.42 -16.94
N PRO A 278 1.51 -22.38 -18.22
CA PRO A 278 1.04 -21.38 -19.19
C PRO A 278 -0.46 -21.48 -19.46
N ASP A 279 -1.06 -22.67 -19.32
CA ASP A 279 -2.48 -22.93 -19.53
C ASP A 279 -3.30 -22.86 -18.22
N CYS A 280 -2.77 -22.21 -17.18
CA CYS A 280 -3.45 -22.14 -15.89
C CYS A 280 -4.77 -21.33 -16.01
N PRO A 281 -5.93 -21.88 -15.60
CA PRO A 281 -7.19 -21.13 -15.62
C PRO A 281 -7.19 -19.93 -14.67
N LEU A 282 -6.23 -19.87 -13.74
CA LEU A 282 -6.12 -18.79 -12.74
C LEU A 282 -5.30 -17.60 -13.21
N MET A 283 -4.88 -17.57 -14.49
CA MET A 283 -4.00 -16.52 -15.01
C MET A 283 -4.55 -15.11 -14.85
N GLU A 284 -5.86 -14.91 -15.01
CA GLU A 284 -6.48 -13.60 -14.79
C GLU A 284 -6.36 -13.15 -13.33
N ALA A 285 -6.68 -14.03 -12.37
CA ALA A 285 -6.54 -13.76 -10.94
C ALA A 285 -5.08 -13.52 -10.54
N ILE A 286 -4.14 -14.30 -11.09
CA ILE A 286 -2.70 -14.12 -10.87
C ILE A 286 -2.26 -12.74 -11.32
N ASN A 287 -2.66 -12.31 -12.53
CA ASN A 287 -2.29 -11.01 -13.07
C ASN A 287 -2.87 -9.85 -12.24
N GLN A 288 -4.10 -9.98 -11.74
CA GLN A 288 -4.71 -8.99 -10.85
C GLN A 288 -4.00 -8.89 -9.50
N LEU A 289 -3.49 -10.00 -8.95
CA LEU A 289 -2.75 -10.00 -7.68
C LEU A 289 -1.33 -9.45 -7.82
N ILE A 290 -0.72 -9.52 -9.00
CA ILE A 290 0.63 -9.01 -9.27
C ILE A 290 0.65 -7.48 -9.46
N GLN A 291 -0.44 -6.91 -9.97
CA GLN A 291 -0.62 -5.46 -10.17
C GLN A 291 -0.83 -4.73 -8.84
#